data_AF-X1I3U5-F1
#
_entry.id   AF-X1I3U5-F1
#
_cell.length_a   1.000
_cell.length_b   1.000
_cell.length_c   1.000
_cell.angle_alpha   90.00
_cell.angle_beta   90.00
_cell.angle_gamma   90.00
#
_symmetry.space_group_name_H-M   'P 1'
#
loop_
_entity.id
_entity.type
_entity.pdbx_description
1 polymer ?
#
loop_
_entity_poly.entity_id
_entity_poly.type
_entity_poly.pdbx_seq_one_letter_code
_entity_poly.pdbx_strand_id
1 'polypeptide(L)' 'PQCSLEDAIQMASTNPAKMFDLDKLGEIRQGKRADLILFTIEQSEILIQKTIVAGKMVYSKD' A
#
# COMPACT_ATOMS: atom_id res chain seq x y z
N PRO A 1 8.77 -13.73 -17.49
CA PRO A 1 8.42 -13.89 -16.05
C PRO A 1 7.15 -13.09 -15.72
N GLN A 2 6.10 -13.76 -15.29
CA GLN A 2 4.86 -13.11 -14.87
C GLN A 2 5.04 -12.62 -13.43
N CYS A 3 5.00 -11.30 -13.23
CA CYS A 3 5.04 -10.68 -11.90
C CYS A 3 3.67 -10.86 -11.23
N SER A 4 3.62 -11.41 -10.02
CA SER A 4 2.36 -11.48 -9.27
C SER A 4 1.98 -10.12 -8.69
N LEU A 5 0.73 -9.96 -8.26
CA LEU A 5 0.32 -8.76 -7.52
C LEU A 5 1.13 -8.61 -6.23
N GLU A 6 1.40 -9.72 -5.54
CA GLU A 6 2.22 -9.73 -4.32
C GLU A 6 3.62 -9.20 -4.59
N ASP A 7 4.29 -9.68 -5.65
CA ASP A 7 5.61 -9.21 -6.07
C ASP A 7 5.58 -7.71 -6.39
N ALA A 8 4.56 -7.25 -7.12
CA ALA A 8 4.40 -5.85 -7.48
C ALA A 8 4.21 -4.95 -6.25
N ILE A 9 3.38 -5.36 -5.29
CA ILE A 9 3.19 -4.63 -4.03
C ILE A 9 4.49 -4.62 -3.22
N GLN A 10 5.17 -5.77 -3.10
CA GLN A 10 6.44 -5.86 -2.39
C GLN A 10 7.52 -4.93 -3.00
N MET A 11 7.60 -4.87 -4.32
CA MET A 11 8.51 -3.96 -5.03
C MET A 11 8.19 -2.48 -4.80
N ALA A 12 6.91 -2.12 -4.67
CA ALA A 12 6.47 -0.74 -4.51
C ALA A 12 6.39 -0.27 -3.04
N SER A 13 6.23 -1.17 -2.07
CA SER A 13 6.06 -0.83 -0.65
C SER A 13 7.21 -1.34 0.22
N THR A 14 7.29 -2.66 0.42
CA THR A 14 8.13 -3.29 1.44
C THR A 14 9.62 -3.12 1.15
N ASN A 15 10.03 -3.29 -0.11
CA ASN A 15 11.43 -3.22 -0.49
C ASN A 15 11.99 -1.79 -0.33
N PRO A 16 11.34 -0.71 -0.85
CA PRO A 16 11.79 0.66 -0.59
C PRO A 16 11.81 0.99 0.90
N ALA A 17 10.79 0.61 1.68
CA ALA A 17 10.76 0.88 3.10
C ALA A 17 11.95 0.25 3.84
N LYS A 18 12.32 -0.99 3.48
CA LYS A 18 13.51 -1.66 4.01
C LYS A 18 14.81 -0.99 3.55
N MET A 19 14.90 -0.60 2.28
CA MET A 19 16.10 0.05 1.72
C MET A 19 16.40 1.41 2.38
N PHE A 20 15.37 2.10 2.86
CA PHE A 20 15.48 3.42 3.51
C PHE A 20 15.26 3.38 5.03
N ASP A 21 15.31 2.20 5.66
CA ASP A 21 15.11 2.01 7.12
C ASP A 21 13.83 2.68 7.66
N LEU A 22 12.75 2.67 6.87
CA LEU A 22 11.45 3.24 7.23
C LEU A 22 10.62 2.23 8.04
N ASP A 23 11.07 1.96 9.27
CA ASP A 23 10.52 0.92 10.15
C ASP A 23 9.03 1.06 10.50
N LYS A 24 8.42 2.22 10.28
CA LYS A 24 6.99 2.44 10.53
C LYS A 24 6.12 2.23 9.28
N LEU A 25 6.71 2.04 8.11
CA LEU A 25 6.05 2.03 6.79
C LEU A 25 6.30 0.72 6.04
N GLY A 26 5.65 0.58 4.89
CA GLY A 26 5.90 -0.48 3.91
C GLY A 26 5.22 -1.82 4.18
N GLU A 27 4.73 -2.06 5.39
CA GLU A 27 4.08 -3.31 5.80
C GLU A 27 2.81 -3.04 6.63
N ILE A 28 1.79 -3.87 6.44
CA ILE A 28 0.57 -3.86 7.26
C ILE A 28 0.77 -4.82 8.44
N ARG A 29 1.14 -4.27 9.60
CA ARG A 29 1.35 -5.02 10.85
C ARG A 29 1.04 -4.16 12.06
N GLN A 30 0.69 -4.77 13.19
CA GLN A 30 0.54 -4.07 14.46
C GLN A 30 1.81 -3.30 14.83
N GLY A 31 1.64 -2.10 15.40
CA GLY A 31 2.73 -1.20 15.77
C GLY A 31 3.30 -0.36 14.61
N LYS A 32 2.91 -0.62 13.36
CA LYS A 32 3.26 0.21 12.19
C LYS A 32 2.30 1.39 12.06
N ARG A 33 2.69 2.42 11.31
CA ARG A 33 1.83 3.55 10.99
C ARG A 33 0.70 3.09 10.07
N ALA A 34 -0.52 3.52 10.36
CA ALA A 34 -1.71 3.19 9.58
C ALA A 34 -1.80 4.02 8.28
N ASP A 35 -0.84 3.81 7.38
CA ASP A 35 -0.89 4.29 6.00
C ASP A 35 -1.43 3.15 5.13
N LEU A 36 -2.70 3.23 4.76
CA LEU A 36 -3.46 2.15 4.11
C LEU A 36 -4.13 2.66 2.84
N ILE A 37 -4.06 1.86 1.78
CA ILE A 37 -4.75 2.10 0.51
C ILE A 37 -5.76 0.98 0.31
N LEU A 38 -7.03 1.35 0.14
CA LEU A 38 -8.07 0.43 -0.31
C LEU A 38 -8.26 0.62 -1.80
N PHE A 39 -8.18 -0.47 -2.58
CA PHE A 39 -8.34 -0.43 -4.03
C PHE A 39 -9.11 -1.65 -4.54
N THR A 40 -9.67 -1.54 -5.73
CA THR A 40 -10.19 -2.66 -6.52
C THR A 40 -9.30 -2.85 -7.75
N ILE A 41 -9.29 -4.07 -8.30
CA ILE A 41 -8.65 -4.34 -9.60
C ILE A 41 -9.76 -4.57 -10.61
N GLU A 42 -9.86 -3.67 -11.59
CA GLU A 42 -10.86 -3.71 -12.66
C GLU A 42 -10.11 -3.58 -13.99
N GLN A 43 -10.35 -4.49 -14.94
CA GLN A 43 -9.71 -4.46 -16.26
C GLN A 43 -8.17 -4.35 -16.20
N SER A 44 -7.54 -5.00 -15.20
CA SER A 44 -6.10 -4.93 -14.93
C SER A 44 -5.57 -3.56 -14.47
N GLU A 45 -6.45 -2.63 -14.09
CA GLU A 45 -6.10 -1.35 -13.48
C GLU A 45 -6.40 -1.34 -11.99
N ILE A 46 -5.56 -0.63 -11.22
CA ILE A 46 -5.77 -0.40 -9.79
C ILE A 46 -6.61 0.86 -9.63
N LEU A 47 -7.83 0.69 -9.13
CA LEU A 47 -8.74 1.78 -8.83
C LEU A 47 -8.75 2.07 -7.33
N ILE A 48 -8.23 3.23 -6.95
CA ILE A 48 -8.19 3.64 -5.54
C ILE A 48 -9.60 3.98 -5.05
N GLN A 49 -10.01 3.33 -3.97
CA GLN A 49 -11.28 3.58 -3.30
C GLN A 49 -11.07 4.51 -2.11
N LYS A 50 -10.03 4.28 -1.30
CA LYS A 50 -9.72 5.09 -0.11
C LYS A 50 -8.22 5.21 0.12
N THR A 51 -7.79 6.37 0.63
CA THR A 51 -6.43 6.61 1.12
C THR A 51 -6.52 7.02 2.57
N ILE A 52 -5.85 6.28 3.44
CA ILE A 52 -5.76 6.53 4.87
C ILE A 52 -4.29 6.81 5.19
N VAL A 53 -4.01 7.94 5.83
CA VAL A 53 -2.66 8.36 6.23
C VAL A 53 -2.67 8.60 7.73
N ALA A 54 -1.80 7.90 8.45
CA ALA A 54 -1.72 7.90 9.92
C ALA A 54 -3.09 7.67 10.58
N GLY A 55 -3.90 6.77 10.02
CA GLY A 55 -5.25 6.48 10.52
C GLY A 55 -6.32 7.52 10.15
N LYS A 56 -5.95 8.60 9.46
CA LYS A 56 -6.90 9.61 8.97
C LYS A 56 -7.23 9.36 7.50
N MET A 57 -8.51 9.28 7.16
CA MET A 57 -8.95 9.23 5.76
C MET A 57 -8.68 10.58 5.09
N VAL A 58 -7.93 10.57 3.98
CA VAL A 58 -7.56 11.76 3.20
C VAL A 58 -8.14 11.75 1.79
N TYR A 59 -8.58 10.58 1.32
CA TYR A 59 -9.29 10.41 0.05
C TYR A 59 -10.34 9.30 0.19
N SER A 60 -11.50 9.49 -0.43
CA SER A 60 -12.55 8.49 -0.61
C SER A 60 -13.21 8.74 -1.96
N LYS A 61 -13.54 7.68 -2.70
CA LYS A 61 -14.20 7.72 -4.01
C LYS A 61 -15.74 7.86 -3.93
N ASP A 62 -16.28 8.18 -2.74
CA ASP A 62 -17.71 8.38 -2.51
C ASP A 62 -18.27 9.61 -3.26
#